data_AF-A0A7W0XBA7-F1
#
_entry.id   AF-A0A7W0XBA7-F1
#
_cell.length_a   1.000
_cell.length_b   1.000
_cell.length_c   1.000
_cell.angle_alpha   90.00
_cell.angle_beta   90.00
_cell.angle_gamma   90.00
#
_symmetry.space_group_name_H-M   'P 1'
#
loop_
_entity.id
_entity.type
_entity.pdbx_description
1 polymer ?
#
loop_
_entity_poly.entity_id
_entity_poly.type
_entity_poly.pdbx_seq_one_letter_code
_entity_poly.pdbx_strand_id
1 'polypeptide(L)'
;MTSARGGKPVFRWMRESAYFRALQTALHGAGVPYGYAVTVWATGSALAGEHGPPTSPEIFLFALGATGAYGGLVLLTGETGGEAKKPLSRSPHLVRAGLVHLAAIGAAITAALLVAQIHSSAAWILATLAATLLYLGIASVEVAAVERGDGDSASGG
;
A
#
# COMPACT_ATOMS: atom_id res chain seq x y z
N MET A 1 -24.05 -6.99 -58.93
CA MET A 1 -23.37 -5.80 -58.36
C MET A 1 -24.05 -5.49 -57.03
N THR A 2 -23.68 -6.18 -55.95
CA THR A 2 -22.70 -5.76 -54.91
C THR A 2 -23.08 -4.49 -54.16
N SER A 3 -23.49 -4.61 -52.90
CA SER A 3 -22.84 -3.89 -51.79
C SER A 3 -23.38 -4.37 -50.44
N ALA A 4 -22.64 -5.28 -49.82
CA ALA A 4 -22.78 -5.62 -48.40
C ALA A 4 -22.35 -4.40 -47.55
N ARG A 5 -23.27 -3.85 -46.74
CA ARG A 5 -22.89 -2.88 -45.69
C ARG A 5 -22.35 -3.65 -44.49
N GLY A 6 -21.03 -3.67 -44.38
CA GLY A 6 -20.31 -4.24 -43.25
C GLY A 6 -20.57 -3.43 -41.97
N GLY A 7 -21.32 -4.02 -41.02
CA GLY A 7 -21.26 -3.62 -39.62
C GLY A 7 -19.94 -4.12 -39.01
N LYS A 8 -19.05 -3.19 -38.65
CA LYS A 8 -17.89 -3.43 -37.78
C LYS A 8 -17.73 -2.21 -36.85
N PRO A 9 -17.09 -2.32 -35.68
CA PRO A 9 -17.61 -2.90 -34.44
C PRO A 9 -17.53 -1.84 -33.31
N VAL A 10 -18.64 -1.18 -33.00
CA VAL A 10 -18.68 -0.16 -31.92
C VAL A 10 -18.40 -0.76 -30.53
N PHE A 11 -18.55 -2.08 -30.39
CA PHE A 11 -18.48 -2.79 -29.10
C PHE A 11 -17.07 -2.91 -28.48
N ARG A 12 -15.99 -2.75 -29.26
CA ARG A 12 -14.61 -2.98 -28.77
C ARG A 12 -14.06 -1.79 -27.97
N TRP A 13 -14.32 -0.56 -28.41
CA TRP A 13 -13.77 0.67 -27.81
C TRP A 13 -14.48 1.10 -26.51
N MET A 14 -15.78 0.80 -26.38
CA MET A 14 -16.53 1.04 -25.14
C MET A 14 -16.13 0.06 -24.03
N ARG A 15 -15.75 -1.18 -24.39
CA ARG A 15 -15.31 -2.20 -23.44
C ARG A 15 -13.94 -1.87 -22.85
N GLU A 16 -13.01 -1.38 -23.67
CA GLU A 16 -11.70 -0.93 -23.20
C GLU A 16 -11.85 0.24 -22.22
N SER A 17 -12.63 1.27 -22.56
CA SER A 17 -12.85 2.41 -21.65
C SER A 17 -13.61 2.07 -20.36
N ALA A 18 -14.62 1.19 -20.43
CA ALA A 18 -15.31 0.72 -19.23
C ALA A 18 -14.41 -0.16 -18.34
N TYR A 19 -13.62 -1.04 -18.95
CA TYR A 19 -12.63 -1.86 -18.25
C TYR A 19 -11.58 -0.99 -17.56
N PHE A 20 -10.99 0.00 -18.25
CA PHE A 20 -9.99 0.86 -17.64
C PHE A 20 -10.55 1.69 -16.48
N ARG A 21 -11.79 2.18 -16.56
CA ARG A 21 -12.46 2.87 -15.44
C ARG A 21 -12.70 1.94 -14.25
N ALA A 22 -13.13 0.70 -14.51
CA ALA A 22 -13.33 -0.31 -13.46
C ALA A 22 -11.99 -0.71 -12.82
N LEU A 23 -10.95 -0.93 -13.64
CA LEU A 23 -9.60 -1.24 -13.20
C LEU A 23 -9.01 -0.11 -12.36
N GLN A 24 -9.13 1.14 -12.82
CA GLN A 24 -8.72 2.30 -12.05
C GLN A 24 -9.41 2.35 -10.69
N THR A 25 -10.72 2.09 -10.64
CA THR A 25 -11.48 2.09 -9.38
C THR A 25 -10.98 0.98 -8.44
N ALA A 26 -10.78 -0.23 -8.96
CA ALA A 26 -10.26 -1.35 -8.19
C ALA A 26 -8.84 -1.09 -7.66
N LEU A 27 -7.94 -0.60 -8.50
CA LEU A 27 -6.55 -0.30 -8.12
C LEU A 27 -6.46 0.79 -7.05
N HIS A 28 -7.33 1.81 -7.10
CA HIS A 28 -7.39 2.82 -6.03
C HIS A 28 -7.87 2.24 -4.71
N GLY A 29 -8.94 1.44 -4.72
CA GLY A 29 -9.48 0.85 -3.50
C GLY A 29 -8.52 -0.16 -2.86
N ALA A 30 -7.74 -0.86 -3.67
CA ALA A 30 -6.85 -1.92 -3.22
C ALA A 30 -5.39 -1.47 -2.99
N GLY A 31 -4.98 -0.27 -3.42
CA GLY A 31 -3.57 0.14 -3.45
C GLY A 31 -2.84 0.00 -2.10
N VAL A 32 -3.37 0.64 -1.06
CA VAL A 32 -2.78 0.58 0.30
C VAL A 32 -2.78 -0.85 0.86
N PRO A 33 -3.91 -1.60 0.90
CA PRO A 33 -3.91 -2.98 1.39
C PRO A 33 -3.00 -3.91 0.59
N TYR A 34 -2.96 -3.75 -0.73
CA TYR A 34 -2.16 -4.60 -1.61
C TYR A 34 -0.65 -4.38 -1.38
N GLY A 35 -0.18 -3.13 -1.39
CA GLY A 35 1.23 -2.84 -1.12
C GLY A 35 1.65 -3.25 0.29
N TYR A 36 0.75 -3.19 1.27
CA TYR A 36 1.01 -3.67 2.63
C TYR A 36 1.19 -5.19 2.63
N ALA A 37 0.32 -5.93 1.97
CA ALA A 37 0.42 -7.39 1.85
C ALA A 37 1.74 -7.81 1.19
N VAL A 38 2.13 -7.16 0.09
CA VAL A 38 3.42 -7.38 -0.58
C VAL A 38 4.58 -7.11 0.38
N THR A 39 4.52 -6.00 1.12
CA THR A 39 5.56 -5.63 2.10
C THR A 39 5.70 -6.68 3.20
N VAL A 40 4.61 -7.09 3.85
CA VAL A 40 4.63 -8.08 4.93
C VAL A 40 5.16 -9.41 4.43
N TRP A 41 4.73 -9.86 3.25
CA TRP A 41 5.18 -11.13 2.67
C TRP A 41 6.66 -11.11 2.31
N ALA A 42 7.14 -10.01 1.71
CA ALA A 42 8.56 -9.82 1.40
C ALA A 42 9.41 -9.77 2.67
N THR A 43 8.95 -9.07 3.72
CA THR A 43 9.63 -9.03 5.03
C THR A 43 9.74 -10.42 5.66
N GLY A 44 8.66 -11.21 5.65
CA GLY A 44 8.69 -12.60 6.15
C GLY A 44 9.65 -13.49 5.34
N SER A 45 9.66 -13.32 4.01
CA SER A 45 10.56 -14.06 3.12
C SER A 45 12.03 -13.68 3.34
N ALA A 46 12.32 -12.40 3.55
CA ALA A 46 13.65 -11.89 3.85
C ALA A 46 14.19 -12.46 5.18
N LEU A 47 13.37 -12.41 6.24
CA LEU A 47 13.72 -13.02 7.53
C LEU A 47 13.95 -14.53 7.39
N ALA A 48 13.07 -15.23 6.68
CA ALA A 48 13.20 -16.67 6.48
C ALA A 48 14.45 -17.06 5.65
N GLY A 49 14.88 -16.18 4.74
CA GLY A 49 16.12 -16.35 3.99
C GLY A 49 17.37 -16.30 4.87
N GLU A 50 17.39 -15.40 5.85
CA GLU A 50 18.54 -15.18 6.74
C GLU A 50 18.52 -16.07 8.01
N HIS A 51 17.34 -16.36 8.55
CA HIS A 51 17.17 -17.10 9.82
C HIS A 51 16.68 -18.55 9.64
N GLY A 52 16.25 -18.91 8.43
CA GLY A 52 15.56 -20.17 8.16
C GLY A 52 14.05 -20.12 8.47
N PRO A 53 13.36 -21.27 8.44
CA PRO A 53 11.92 -21.33 8.69
C PRO A 53 11.57 -20.82 10.10
N PRO A 54 10.54 -19.97 10.26
CA PRO A 54 10.18 -19.44 11.57
C PRO A 54 9.71 -20.54 12.51
N THR A 55 10.14 -20.44 13.77
CA THR A 55 9.55 -21.19 14.88
C THR A 55 8.21 -20.57 15.31
N SER A 56 7.37 -21.32 16.04
CA SER A 56 6.07 -20.80 16.50
C SER A 56 6.18 -19.48 17.30
N PRO A 57 7.12 -19.31 18.25
CA PRO A 57 7.29 -18.02 18.94
C PRO A 57 7.63 -16.87 18.01
N GLU A 58 8.41 -17.11 16.96
CA GLU A 58 8.82 -16.10 16.00
C GLU A 58 7.67 -15.65 15.10
N ILE A 59 6.73 -16.56 14.78
CA ILE A 59 5.46 -16.20 14.12
C ILE A 59 4.66 -15.24 15.00
N PHE A 60 4.59 -15.49 16.31
CA PHE A 60 3.91 -14.58 17.24
C PHE A 60 4.63 -13.24 17.36
N LEU A 61 5.96 -13.22 17.42
CA LEU A 61 6.76 -11.98 17.45
C LEU A 61 6.55 -11.16 16.17
N PHE A 62 6.56 -11.82 15.02
CA PHE A 62 6.30 -11.20 13.72
C PHE A 62 4.91 -10.55 13.69
N ALA A 63 3.88 -11.29 14.10
CA ALA A 63 2.51 -10.80 14.17
C ALA A 63 2.35 -9.66 15.19
N LEU A 64 3.01 -9.75 16.34
CA LEU A 64 3.02 -8.73 17.38
C LEU A 64 3.66 -7.43 16.88
N GLY A 65 4.74 -7.51 16.11
CA GLY A 65 5.38 -6.34 15.52
C GLY A 65 4.46 -5.62 14.53
N ALA A 66 3.82 -6.38 13.63
CA ALA A 66 2.89 -5.83 12.65
C ALA A 66 1.63 -5.22 13.30
N THR A 67 0.98 -5.96 14.20
CA THR A 67 -0.23 -5.50 14.89
C THR A 67 0.06 -4.38 15.89
N GLY A 68 1.21 -4.43 16.58
CA GLY A 68 1.65 -3.39 17.50
C GLY A 68 1.96 -2.07 16.78
N ALA A 69 2.63 -2.13 15.63
CA ALA A 69 2.86 -0.95 14.78
C ALA A 69 1.54 -0.35 14.28
N TYR A 70 0.65 -1.18 13.73
CA TYR A 70 -0.68 -0.74 13.27
C TYR A 70 -1.50 -0.13 14.41
N GLY A 71 -1.60 -0.83 15.55
CA GLY A 71 -2.32 -0.35 16.73
C GLY A 71 -1.74 0.95 17.27
N GLY A 72 -0.40 1.08 17.31
CA GLY A 72 0.26 2.32 17.68
C GLY A 72 -0.07 3.48 16.75
N LEU A 73 -0.07 3.27 15.44
CA LEU A 73 -0.47 4.28 14.46
C LEU A 73 -1.94 4.68 14.65
N VAL A 74 -2.84 3.73 14.89
CA VAL A 74 -4.26 4.03 15.19
C VAL A 74 -4.37 4.89 16.44
N LEU A 75 -3.66 4.54 17.53
CA LEU A 75 -3.66 5.34 18.76
C LEU A 75 -3.15 6.77 18.52
N LEU A 76 -2.16 6.96 17.65
CA LEU A 76 -1.65 8.30 17.29
C LEU A 76 -2.68 9.17 16.57
N THR A 77 -3.66 8.58 15.88
CA THR A 77 -4.74 9.36 15.25
C THR A 77 -5.74 9.92 16.26
N GLY A 78 -5.78 9.39 17.49
CA GLY A 78 -6.76 9.77 18.51
C GLY A 78 -8.20 9.31 18.21
N GLU A 79 -8.44 8.62 17.09
CA GLU A 79 -9.76 8.07 16.74
C GLU A 79 -9.94 6.69 17.37
N THR A 80 -10.80 6.60 18.39
CA THR A 80 -11.20 5.32 19.04
C THR A 80 -12.57 4.81 18.57
N GLY A 81 -13.24 5.57 17.69
CA GLY A 81 -14.56 5.25 17.13
C GLY A 81 -14.47 5.16 15.60
N GLY A 82 -14.71 3.97 15.07
CA GLY A 82 -14.57 3.68 13.64
C GLY A 82 -15.58 4.43 12.78
N GLU A 83 -15.09 5.42 12.04
CA GLU A 83 -15.52 5.75 10.69
C GLU A 83 -14.51 6.77 10.15
N ALA A 84 -13.62 6.34 9.26
CA ALA A 84 -12.79 7.26 8.49
C ALA A 84 -13.74 8.19 7.72
N LYS A 85 -13.83 9.46 8.13
CA LYS A 85 -14.86 10.43 7.66
C LYS A 85 -14.86 10.68 6.15
N LYS A 86 -13.82 10.25 5.45
CA LYS A 86 -13.75 10.17 3.98
C LYS A 86 -12.91 8.95 3.61
N PRO A 87 -13.32 8.11 2.64
CA PRO A 87 -12.36 7.22 1.98
C PRO A 87 -11.23 8.09 1.44
N LEU A 88 -9.98 7.71 1.74
CA LEU A 88 -8.75 8.40 1.29
C LEU A 88 -8.98 8.93 -0.13
N SER A 89 -9.17 10.25 -0.21
CA SER A 89 -9.72 10.89 -1.39
C SER A 89 -8.74 10.69 -2.54
N ARG A 90 -9.17 9.86 -3.49
CA ARG A 90 -8.78 9.82 -4.91
C ARG A 90 -7.66 10.82 -5.24
N SER A 91 -6.39 10.40 -5.12
CA SER A 91 -5.28 11.18 -5.66
C SER A 91 -5.53 11.37 -7.16
N PRO A 92 -5.60 12.60 -7.69
CA PRO A 92 -5.82 12.84 -9.11
C PRO A 92 -4.68 12.30 -9.98
N HIS A 93 -3.55 11.91 -9.36
CA HIS A 93 -2.34 11.44 -10.03
C HIS A 93 -1.99 10.00 -9.64
N LEU A 94 -2.69 9.04 -10.24
CA LEU A 94 -2.43 7.59 -10.16
C LEU A 94 -0.95 7.18 -10.23
N VAL A 95 -0.20 7.83 -11.12
CA VAL A 95 1.23 7.51 -11.34
C VAL A 95 2.06 7.90 -10.12
N ARG A 96 1.75 9.06 -9.51
CA ARG A 96 2.43 9.53 -8.31
C ARG A 96 2.14 8.59 -7.13
N ALA A 97 0.88 8.19 -6.97
CA ALA A 97 0.49 7.22 -5.96
C ALA A 97 1.20 5.87 -6.15
N GLY A 98 1.24 5.36 -7.38
CA GLY A 98 1.99 4.14 -7.69
C GLY A 98 3.48 4.24 -7.34
N LEU A 99 4.14 5.35 -7.69
CA LEU A 99 5.56 5.56 -7.37
C LEU A 99 5.82 5.69 -5.87
N VAL A 100 4.94 6.34 -5.12
CA VAL A 100 5.08 6.44 -3.67
C VAL A 100 4.84 5.09 -3.00
N HIS A 101 3.87 4.30 -3.45
CA HIS A 101 3.71 2.93 -2.99
C HIS A 101 4.94 2.07 -3.26
N LEU A 102 5.53 2.18 -4.47
CA LEU A 102 6.78 1.48 -4.79
C LEU A 102 7.93 1.92 -3.89
N ALA A 103 8.07 3.22 -3.63
CA ALA A 103 9.08 3.75 -2.72
C ALA A 103 8.84 3.28 -1.27
N ALA A 104 7.60 3.25 -0.82
CA ALA A 104 7.21 2.78 0.51
C ALA A 104 7.52 1.29 0.69
N ILE A 105 7.17 0.45 -0.29
CA ILE A 105 7.50 -0.97 -0.33
C ILE A 105 9.03 -1.15 -0.31
N GLY A 106 9.76 -0.44 -1.18
CA GLY A 106 11.21 -0.53 -1.26
C GLY A 106 11.91 -0.13 0.04
N ALA A 107 11.49 0.97 0.66
CA ALA A 107 12.02 1.42 1.95
C ALA A 107 11.73 0.42 3.07
N ALA A 108 10.49 -0.09 3.13
CA ALA A 108 10.09 -1.07 4.14
C ALA A 108 10.85 -2.40 4.00
N ILE A 109 11.00 -2.93 2.78
CA ILE A 109 11.79 -4.14 2.51
C ILE A 109 13.27 -3.91 2.83
N THR A 110 13.83 -2.76 2.46
CA THR A 110 15.23 -2.43 2.76
C THR A 110 15.47 -2.39 4.28
N ALA A 111 14.58 -1.75 5.03
CA ALA A 111 14.66 -1.74 6.48
C ALA A 111 14.54 -3.15 7.09
N ALA A 112 13.61 -3.96 6.58
CA ALA A 112 13.47 -5.35 7.00
C ALA A 112 14.75 -6.17 6.74
N LEU A 113 15.37 -6.01 5.57
CA LEU A 113 16.64 -6.66 5.23
C LEU A 113 17.78 -6.24 6.16
N LEU A 114 17.86 -4.95 6.52
CA LEU A 114 18.84 -4.45 7.48
C LEU A 114 18.61 -5.04 8.88
N VAL A 115 17.35 -5.14 9.31
CA VAL A 115 17.00 -5.74 10.62
C VAL A 115 17.22 -7.25 10.62
N ALA A 116 17.04 -7.93 9.49
CA ALA A 116 17.27 -9.37 9.37
C ALA A 116 18.74 -9.76 9.67
N GLN A 117 19.69 -8.83 9.55
CA GLN A 117 21.09 -9.06 9.91
C GLN A 117 21.32 -9.21 11.43
N ILE A 118 20.33 -8.88 12.27
CA ILE A 118 20.39 -9.11 13.70
C ILE A 118 20.18 -10.60 13.95
N HIS A 119 21.21 -11.29 14.42
CA HIS A 119 21.17 -12.74 14.71
C HIS A 119 20.46 -13.04 16.04
N SER A 120 19.18 -12.70 16.12
CA SER A 120 18.32 -12.90 17.29
C SER A 120 16.87 -13.03 16.86
N SER A 121 16.06 -13.78 17.62
CA SER A 121 14.62 -13.85 17.41
C SER A 121 13.92 -12.49 17.53
N ALA A 122 14.57 -11.48 18.13
CA ALA A 122 14.10 -10.09 18.10
C ALA A 122 13.99 -9.50 16.68
N ALA A 123 14.73 -10.03 15.70
CA ALA A 123 14.63 -9.60 14.30
C ALA A 123 13.21 -9.75 13.75
N TRP A 124 12.48 -10.80 14.16
CA TRP A 124 11.12 -11.08 13.68
C TRP A 124 10.13 -9.98 14.06
N ILE A 125 10.18 -9.49 15.30
CA ILE A 125 9.31 -8.39 15.76
C ILE A 125 9.79 -7.04 15.22
N LEU A 126 11.10 -6.78 15.22
CA LEU A 126 11.65 -5.50 14.81
C LEU A 126 11.47 -5.25 13.30
N ALA A 127 11.67 -6.27 12.47
CA ALA A 127 11.58 -6.12 11.02
C ALA A 127 10.13 -5.86 10.58
N THR A 128 9.15 -6.56 11.16
CA THR A 128 7.75 -6.27 10.85
C THR A 128 7.27 -4.95 11.39
N LEU A 129 7.67 -4.60 12.62
CA LEU A 129 7.35 -3.30 13.19
C LEU A 129 7.89 -2.18 12.31
N ALA A 130 9.16 -2.25 11.92
CA ALA A 130 9.78 -1.27 11.03
C ALA A 130 9.11 -1.22 9.65
N ALA A 131 8.86 -2.39 9.04
CA ALA A 131 8.21 -2.46 7.73
C ALA A 131 6.80 -1.87 7.74
N THR A 132 6.00 -2.17 8.77
CA THR A 132 4.64 -1.64 8.92
C THR A 132 4.65 -0.13 9.14
N LEU A 133 5.53 0.39 10.02
CA LEU A 133 5.65 1.82 10.27
C LEU A 133 6.10 2.59 9.02
N LEU A 134 7.10 2.09 8.31
CA LEU A 134 7.61 2.74 7.10
C LEU A 134 6.58 2.72 5.97
N TYR A 135 5.95 1.57 5.72
CA TYR A 135 4.96 1.46 4.65
C TYR A 135 3.76 2.38 4.91
N LEU A 136 3.12 2.26 6.08
CA LEU A 136 1.94 3.05 6.41
C LEU A 136 2.29 4.53 6.61
N GLY A 137 3.45 4.84 7.19
CA GLY A 137 3.92 6.21 7.37
C GLY A 137 4.14 6.93 6.03
N ILE A 138 4.90 6.32 5.11
CA ILE A 138 5.16 6.89 3.79
C ILE A 138 3.87 7.00 2.97
N ALA A 139 3.03 5.97 2.97
CA ALA A 139 1.74 6.00 2.29
C ALA A 139 0.82 7.11 2.84
N SER A 140 0.86 7.37 4.15
CA SER A 140 0.06 8.45 4.78
C SER A 140 0.59 9.84 4.45
N VAL A 141 1.91 10.03 4.32
CA VAL A 141 2.51 11.31 3.90
C VAL A 141 2.04 11.71 2.51
N GLU A 142 1.85 10.76 1.59
CA GLU A 142 1.33 11.05 0.26
C GLU A 142 -0.05 11.72 0.33
N VAL A 143 -0.96 11.12 1.09
CA VAL A 143 -2.33 11.60 1.26
C VAL A 143 -2.30 13.01 1.83
N ALA A 144 -1.54 13.23 2.90
CA ALA A 144 -1.41 14.54 3.52
C ALA A 144 -0.79 15.60 2.58
N ALA A 145 0.16 15.20 1.72
CA ALA A 145 0.77 16.10 0.75
C ALA A 145 -0.17 16.48 -0.40
N VAL A 146 -1.04 15.56 -0.82
CA VAL A 146 -2.09 15.82 -1.83
C VAL A 146 -3.14 16.78 -1.27
N GLU A 147 -3.65 16.55 -0.06
CA GLU A 147 -4.65 17.41 0.58
C GLU A 147 -4.18 18.86 0.75
N ARG A 148 -2.88 19.08 1.06
CA ARG A 148 -2.29 20.41 1.17
C ARG A 148 -2.19 21.14 -0.17
N GLY A 149 -1.83 20.44 -1.24
CA GLY A 149 -1.71 21.02 -2.58
C GLY A 149 -3.05 21.47 -3.18
N ASP A 150 -4.13 20.76 -2.85
CA ASP A 150 -5.49 21.11 -3.29
C ASP A 150 -6.02 22.36 -2.55
N GLY A 151 -5.64 22.57 -1.28
CA GLY A 151 -6.03 23.74 -0.48
C GLY A 151 -5.40 25.06 -0.91
N ASP A 152 -4.12 25.03 -1.31
CA ASP A 152 -3.40 26.21 -1.83
C ASP A 152 -3.96 26.67 -3.19
N SER A 153 -4.47 25.74 -4.00
CA SER A 153 -5.07 26.04 -5.30
C SER A 153 -6.48 26.67 -5.21
N ALA A 154 -7.19 26.44 -4.10
CA ALA A 154 -8.55 26.95 -3.88
C ALA A 154 -8.61 28.33 -3.20
N SER A 155 -7.51 28.79 -2.59
CA SER A 155 -7.42 30.07 -1.87
C SER A 155 -6.81 31.21 -2.70
N GLY A 156 -6.36 30.92 -3.93
CA GLY A 156 -5.74 31.88 -4.85
C GLY A 156 -6.60 32.26 -6.08
N GLY A 157 -7.91 32.02 -6.06
CA GLY A 157 -8.86 32.34 -7.15
C GLY A 157 -9.74 33.54 -6.86
#